data_AF-Q4MZ77-F1
#
_entry.id   AF-Q4MZ77-F1
#
_cell.length_a   1.000
_cell.length_b   1.000
_cell.length_c   1.000
_cell.angle_alpha   90.00
_cell.angle_beta   90.00
_cell.angle_gamma   90.00
#
_symmetry.space_group_name_H-M   'P 1'
#
loop_
_entity.id
_entity.type
_entity.pdbx_description
1 polymer ?
#
loop_
_entity_poly.entity_id
_entity_poly.type
_entity_poly.pdbx_seq_one_letter_code
_entity_poly.pdbx_strand_id
1 'polypeptide(L)'
;KVKELWCLPAFVVADGIEHGAKLAVDFDNIFGKTYTYKKDGDAKEATDNKELKRNTVVYPSIAVQWLNFITYLILLLVYVPGDRGHLTAFYFVIAVSGFVFGLSNVLTFAIDDNYLPIYIAGENSFPVLTSLIHYLSSLMFGNRRKWNSDFLMVYIDLVVAILLSLLSAVLWTLGYVSKHPTEDDALKSKATEVVKAIIQGLNGKVDRLATAVVTAVEQALKSAQAQQDPVNLDLTETIQAVLNAANGLSTKADAVKTQLEEHLEITNIQSGVPKSQVTEALETLTDPAKRQAAVAEVKGALGASHNDEAKIEDKDLTDPATEALKSVKLDGQAGAVKTNLKSGGSGKTQINIGDSITQALTKLEQNKPGTTGEKEPKPEAVQDVQSALSAGDSGAKTQFTSLWHIKGTDGYSSLD
;
A
#
# COMPACT_ATOMS: atom_id res chain seq x y z
N LYS A 1 -35.53 15.65 -28.80
CA LYS A 1 -36.97 15.40 -28.99
C LYS A 1 -37.33 13.91 -29.12
N VAL A 2 -36.95 13.15 -30.16
CA VAL A 2 -37.31 11.70 -30.20
C VAL A 2 -36.49 10.86 -29.21
N LYS A 3 -35.18 11.15 -29.02
CA LYS A 3 -34.33 10.45 -28.03
C LYS A 3 -34.81 10.62 -26.58
N GLU A 4 -35.39 11.77 -26.24
CA GLU A 4 -35.93 12.04 -24.89
C GLU A 4 -37.18 11.19 -24.59
N LEU A 5 -37.98 10.87 -25.62
CA LEU A 5 -39.19 10.05 -25.46
C LEU A 5 -38.87 8.57 -25.15
N TRP A 6 -37.72 8.07 -25.62
CA TRP A 6 -37.27 6.69 -25.38
C TRP A 6 -36.55 6.51 -24.04
N CYS A 7 -36.02 7.59 -23.45
CA CYS A 7 -35.44 7.57 -22.11
C CYS A 7 -36.50 7.67 -21.00
N LEU A 8 -37.73 8.10 -21.30
CA LEU A 8 -38.80 8.27 -20.31
C LEU A 8 -39.14 6.99 -19.53
N PRO A 9 -39.26 5.79 -20.13
CA PRO A 9 -39.48 4.57 -19.37
C PRO A 9 -38.32 4.25 -18.41
N ALA A 10 -37.08 4.54 -18.80
CA ALA A 10 -35.92 4.38 -17.94
C ALA A 10 -35.88 5.41 -16.80
N PHE A 11 -36.26 6.66 -17.06
CA PHE A 11 -36.46 7.67 -16.02
C PHE A 11 -37.62 7.32 -15.08
N VAL A 12 -38.72 6.73 -15.56
CA VAL A 12 -39.83 6.26 -14.71
C VAL A 12 -39.43 5.02 -13.89
N VAL A 13 -38.58 4.14 -14.43
CA VAL A 13 -38.01 3.02 -13.66
C VAL A 13 -36.95 3.51 -12.67
N ALA A 14 -36.14 4.51 -13.01
CA ALA A 14 -35.21 5.19 -12.10
C ALA A 14 -35.94 5.83 -10.94
N ASP A 15 -36.95 6.65 -11.27
CA ASP A 15 -37.80 7.35 -10.34
C ASP A 15 -38.66 6.35 -9.55
N GLY A 16 -39.05 5.23 -10.15
CA GLY A 16 -39.73 4.11 -9.49
C GLY A 16 -38.84 3.22 -8.63
N ILE A 17 -37.53 3.14 -8.89
CA ILE A 17 -36.55 2.48 -8.02
C ILE A 17 -36.18 3.42 -6.87
N GLU A 18 -36.06 4.72 -7.12
CA GLU A 18 -35.77 5.72 -6.08
C GLU A 18 -36.99 5.96 -5.18
N HIS A 19 -38.18 6.16 -5.77
CA HIS A 19 -39.44 6.25 -5.04
C HIS A 19 -39.87 4.90 -4.51
N GLY A 20 -39.58 3.77 -5.17
CA GLY A 20 -39.83 2.43 -4.64
C GLY A 20 -38.91 2.09 -3.48
N ALA A 21 -37.67 2.54 -3.48
CA ALA A 21 -36.76 2.49 -2.33
C ALA A 21 -37.21 3.43 -1.20
N LYS A 22 -37.87 4.56 -1.50
CA LYS A 22 -38.52 5.44 -0.51
C LYS A 22 -39.87 4.91 -0.01
N LEU A 23 -40.69 4.27 -0.86
CA LEU A 23 -42.00 3.69 -0.51
C LEU A 23 -41.86 2.36 0.23
N ALA A 24 -40.84 1.56 -0.09
CA ALA A 24 -40.45 0.38 0.69
C ALA A 24 -39.87 0.75 2.06
N VAL A 25 -39.47 2.01 2.24
CA VAL A 25 -39.06 2.59 3.52
C VAL A 25 -40.28 3.08 4.34
N ASP A 26 -41.36 3.50 3.68
CA ASP A 26 -42.59 4.02 4.35
C ASP A 26 -43.68 2.95 4.60
N PHE A 27 -43.72 1.83 3.86
CA PHE A 27 -44.59 0.67 4.16
C PHE A 27 -43.95 -0.29 5.18
N ASP A 28 -44.09 0.05 6.46
CA ASP A 28 -43.98 -0.78 7.67
C ASP A 28 -43.23 -2.14 7.61
N ASN A 29 -42.11 -2.19 8.35
CA ASN A 29 -41.71 -3.28 9.26
C ASN A 29 -41.32 -4.67 8.71
N ILE A 30 -40.90 -4.82 7.44
CA ILE A 30 -40.35 -6.12 6.97
C ILE A 30 -38.88 -6.05 6.53
N PHE A 31 -38.32 -4.91 6.12
CA PHE A 31 -36.92 -4.83 5.68
C PHE A 31 -36.20 -3.54 6.13
N GLY A 32 -36.01 -3.41 7.45
CA GLY A 32 -34.83 -2.83 8.11
C GLY A 32 -34.27 -1.48 7.63
N LYS A 33 -34.96 -0.38 7.95
CA LYS A 33 -34.30 0.80 8.53
C LYS A 33 -34.85 0.99 9.94
N THR A 34 -34.03 0.77 10.97
CA THR A 34 -34.39 1.13 12.34
C THR A 34 -34.08 2.61 12.52
N TYR A 35 -35.11 3.46 12.44
CA TYR A 35 -34.98 4.86 12.84
C TYR A 35 -34.93 4.92 14.37
N THR A 36 -33.73 5.00 14.97
CA THR A 36 -33.64 5.32 16.40
C THR A 36 -33.75 6.83 16.59
N TYR A 37 -34.90 7.29 17.07
CA TYR A 37 -35.07 8.65 17.57
C TYR A 37 -34.20 8.82 18.81
N LYS A 38 -33.17 9.68 18.78
CA LYS A 38 -32.67 10.26 20.02
C LYS A 38 -33.78 11.18 20.54
N LYS A 39 -34.31 10.83 21.71
CA LYS A 39 -35.15 11.71 22.50
C LYS A 39 -34.25 12.87 22.90
N ASP A 40 -34.63 14.07 22.51
CA ASP A 40 -33.89 15.34 22.60
C ASP A 40 -33.12 15.65 21.31
N GLY A 41 -33.68 16.63 20.59
CA GLY A 41 -33.33 16.95 19.21
C GLY A 41 -31.85 17.24 19.01
N ASP A 42 -31.26 16.55 18.03
CA ASP A 42 -30.39 17.10 16.99
C ASP A 42 -29.71 15.93 16.24
N ALA A 43 -29.57 16.13 14.91
CA ALA A 43 -28.91 15.28 13.91
C ALA A 43 -29.54 13.92 13.53
N LYS A 44 -29.85 13.77 12.23
CA LYS A 44 -30.17 12.50 11.57
C LYS A 44 -28.87 11.78 11.22
N GLU A 45 -28.46 10.76 11.98
CA GLU A 45 -27.45 9.82 11.50
C GLU A 45 -28.11 8.76 10.62
N ALA A 46 -27.85 8.82 9.31
CA ALA A 46 -28.23 7.75 8.39
C ALA A 46 -27.19 6.62 8.52
N THR A 47 -27.58 5.49 9.13
CA THR A 47 -26.75 4.29 9.11
C THR A 47 -26.75 3.73 7.68
N ASP A 48 -25.63 3.89 6.97
CA ASP A 48 -25.45 3.48 5.58
C ASP A 48 -25.31 1.95 5.48
N ASN A 49 -26.34 1.27 4.97
CA ASN A 49 -26.30 -0.17 4.77
C ASN A 49 -25.55 -0.49 3.47
N LYS A 50 -24.21 -0.57 3.58
CA LYS A 50 -23.28 -0.88 2.47
C LYS A 50 -23.68 -2.14 1.69
N GLU A 51 -24.35 -3.09 2.32
CA GLU A 51 -24.80 -4.32 1.67
C GLU A 51 -26.05 -4.09 0.80
N LEU A 52 -26.92 -3.17 1.22
CA LEU A 52 -28.12 -2.79 0.48
C LEU A 52 -27.75 -2.00 -0.79
N LYS A 53 -26.82 -1.04 -0.71
CA LYS A 53 -26.34 -0.31 -1.91
C LYS A 53 -25.65 -1.26 -2.89
N ARG A 54 -24.85 -2.21 -2.39
CA ARG A 54 -24.19 -3.24 -3.19
C ARG A 54 -25.20 -4.16 -3.92
N ASN A 55 -26.25 -4.60 -3.23
CA ASN A 55 -27.23 -5.51 -3.81
C ASN A 55 -28.25 -4.84 -4.72
N THR A 56 -28.66 -3.60 -4.42
CA THR A 56 -29.73 -2.90 -5.15
C THR A 56 -29.21 -2.02 -6.29
N VAL A 57 -27.95 -1.58 -6.22
CA VAL A 57 -27.38 -0.66 -7.22
C VAL A 57 -26.20 -1.29 -7.96
N VAL A 58 -25.22 -1.83 -7.23
CA VAL A 58 -23.95 -2.29 -7.85
C VAL A 58 -24.13 -3.56 -8.68
N TYR A 59 -24.75 -4.62 -8.15
CA TYR A 59 -24.98 -5.85 -8.94
C TYR A 59 -25.91 -5.64 -10.14
N PRO A 60 -27.03 -4.92 -10.02
CA PRO A 60 -27.86 -4.59 -11.18
C PRO A 60 -27.10 -3.77 -12.23
N SER A 61 -26.23 -2.83 -11.82
CA SER A 61 -25.42 -2.04 -12.75
C SER A 61 -24.46 -2.91 -13.56
N ILE A 62 -23.77 -3.86 -12.92
CA ILE A 62 -22.91 -4.83 -13.61
C ILE A 62 -23.74 -5.65 -14.61
N ALA A 63 -24.90 -6.17 -14.19
CA ALA A 63 -25.77 -6.95 -15.06
C ALA A 63 -26.26 -6.16 -16.29
N VAL A 64 -26.63 -4.89 -16.10
CA VAL A 64 -27.08 -4.00 -17.18
C VAL A 64 -25.95 -3.65 -18.14
N GLN A 65 -24.72 -3.48 -17.65
CA GLN A 65 -23.56 -3.24 -18.51
C GLN A 65 -23.24 -4.45 -19.41
N TRP A 66 -23.37 -5.67 -18.88
CA TRP A 66 -23.28 -6.90 -19.69
C TRP A 66 -24.45 -7.07 -20.67
N LEU A 67 -25.67 -6.70 -20.27
CA LEU A 67 -26.83 -6.66 -21.17
C LEU A 67 -26.61 -5.68 -22.34
N ASN A 68 -25.97 -4.55 -22.10
CA ASN A 68 -25.65 -3.57 -23.15
C ASN A 68 -24.72 -4.19 -24.21
N PHE A 69 -23.65 -4.86 -23.76
CA PHE A 69 -22.74 -5.61 -24.65
C PHE A 69 -23.48 -6.71 -25.44
N ILE A 70 -24.29 -7.52 -24.77
CA ILE A 70 -25.07 -8.60 -25.42
C ILE A 70 -26.04 -8.02 -26.46
N THR A 71 -26.62 -6.85 -26.19
CA THR A 71 -27.54 -6.21 -27.13
C THR A 71 -26.84 -5.81 -28.44
N TYR A 72 -25.60 -5.32 -28.38
CA TYR A 72 -24.81 -5.06 -29.58
C TYR A 72 -24.42 -6.33 -30.34
N LEU A 73 -24.16 -7.45 -29.64
CA LEU A 73 -23.96 -8.75 -30.30
C LEU A 73 -25.24 -9.23 -31.01
N ILE A 74 -26.41 -9.07 -30.39
CA ILE A 74 -27.69 -9.42 -31.01
C ILE A 74 -27.94 -8.52 -32.23
N LEU A 75 -27.64 -7.22 -32.14
CA LEU A 75 -27.72 -6.31 -33.28
C LEU A 75 -26.82 -6.76 -34.43
N LEU A 76 -25.60 -7.22 -34.17
CA LEU A 76 -24.71 -7.78 -35.20
C LEU A 76 -25.35 -9.01 -35.86
N LEU A 77 -25.88 -9.93 -35.06
CA LEU A 77 -26.50 -11.17 -35.55
C LEU A 77 -27.79 -10.93 -36.33
N VAL A 78 -28.54 -9.87 -36.03
CA VAL A 78 -29.75 -9.49 -36.78
C VAL A 78 -29.39 -8.69 -38.04
N TYR A 79 -28.27 -7.95 -38.01
CA TYR A 79 -27.80 -7.12 -39.12
C TYR A 79 -27.01 -7.88 -40.19
N VAL A 80 -26.27 -8.94 -39.82
CA VAL A 80 -25.30 -9.64 -40.70
C VAL A 80 -25.91 -10.73 -41.63
N PRO A 81 -27.01 -11.47 -41.34
CA PRO A 81 -27.47 -12.52 -42.24
C PRO A 81 -28.53 -12.05 -43.25
N GLY A 82 -28.11 -12.01 -44.51
CA GLY A 82 -28.79 -12.64 -45.65
C GLY A 82 -29.86 -11.84 -46.39
N ASP A 83 -30.08 -12.20 -47.66
CA ASP A 83 -30.97 -11.58 -48.66
C ASP A 83 -32.46 -11.41 -48.28
N ARG A 84 -32.84 -11.62 -47.02
CA ARG A 84 -34.17 -11.35 -46.43
C ARG A 84 -33.99 -10.76 -45.03
N GLY A 85 -33.74 -9.46 -44.94
CA GLY A 85 -33.57 -8.76 -43.67
C GLY A 85 -34.82 -8.84 -42.78
N HIS A 86 -34.64 -9.27 -41.53
CA HIS A 86 -35.71 -9.25 -40.52
C HIS A 86 -35.88 -7.82 -39.98
N LEU A 87 -36.39 -6.89 -40.80
CA LEU A 87 -36.57 -5.47 -40.42
C LEU A 87 -37.30 -5.32 -39.07
N THR A 88 -38.32 -6.14 -38.82
CA THR A 88 -39.07 -6.11 -37.56
C THR A 88 -38.21 -6.48 -36.35
N ALA A 89 -37.34 -7.50 -36.48
CA ALA A 89 -36.43 -7.88 -35.41
C ALA A 89 -35.36 -6.80 -35.19
N PHE A 90 -34.86 -6.19 -36.26
CA PHE A 90 -33.89 -5.10 -36.19
C PHE A 90 -34.43 -3.90 -35.41
N TYR A 91 -35.65 -3.42 -35.75
CA TYR A 91 -36.28 -2.32 -35.02
C TYR A 91 -36.64 -2.68 -33.57
N PHE A 92 -37.03 -3.92 -33.31
CA PHE A 92 -37.33 -4.38 -31.95
C PHE A 92 -36.07 -4.41 -31.07
N VAL A 93 -34.94 -4.90 -31.60
CA VAL A 93 -33.67 -4.92 -30.85
C VAL A 93 -33.16 -3.50 -30.60
N ILE A 94 -33.35 -2.55 -31.54
CA ILE A 94 -33.05 -1.12 -31.31
C ILE A 94 -33.92 -0.53 -30.18
N ALA A 95 -35.19 -0.91 -30.10
CA ALA A 95 -36.05 -0.46 -29.01
C ALA A 95 -35.59 -1.02 -27.65
N VAL A 96 -35.25 -2.32 -27.60
CA VAL A 96 -34.69 -2.96 -26.40
C VAL A 96 -33.34 -2.33 -26.02
N SER A 97 -32.47 -2.00 -26.98
CA SER A 97 -31.20 -1.35 -26.70
C SER A 97 -31.37 0.03 -26.08
N GLY A 98 -32.35 0.80 -26.54
CA GLY A 98 -32.67 2.10 -25.93
C GLY A 98 -33.12 1.98 -24.47
N PHE A 99 -33.88 0.93 -24.15
CA PHE A 99 -34.29 0.63 -22.77
C PHE A 99 -33.11 0.21 -21.88
N VAL A 100 -32.28 -0.72 -22.36
CA VAL A 100 -31.08 -1.19 -21.63
C VAL A 100 -30.10 -0.05 -21.40
N PHE A 101 -29.86 0.80 -22.41
CA PHE A 101 -29.03 1.99 -22.30
C PHE A 101 -29.56 2.98 -21.25
N GLY A 102 -30.89 3.21 -21.23
CA GLY A 102 -31.51 4.05 -20.22
C GLY A 102 -31.34 3.52 -18.80
N LEU A 103 -31.48 2.21 -18.57
CA LEU A 103 -31.20 1.59 -17.27
C LEU A 103 -29.72 1.71 -16.89
N SER A 104 -28.81 1.60 -17.86
CA SER A 104 -27.37 1.73 -17.64
C SER A 104 -27.04 3.11 -17.08
N ASN A 105 -27.51 4.17 -17.74
CA ASN A 105 -27.25 5.55 -17.33
C ASN A 105 -27.76 5.84 -15.92
N VAL A 106 -28.97 5.38 -15.61
CA VAL A 106 -29.59 5.57 -14.29
C VAL A 106 -28.78 4.89 -13.20
N LEU A 107 -28.39 3.64 -13.41
CA LEU A 107 -27.61 2.89 -12.43
C LEU A 107 -26.20 3.47 -12.28
N THR A 108 -25.60 3.98 -13.36
CA THR A 108 -24.33 4.71 -13.30
C THR A 108 -24.44 5.98 -12.45
N PHE A 109 -25.50 6.77 -12.61
CA PHE A 109 -25.75 7.93 -11.75
C PHE A 109 -25.99 7.55 -10.29
N ALA A 110 -26.70 6.46 -10.03
CA ALA A 110 -26.98 6.01 -8.66
C ALA A 110 -25.75 5.47 -7.91
N ILE A 111 -24.66 5.11 -8.61
CA ILE A 111 -23.45 4.57 -7.97
C ILE A 111 -22.59 5.69 -7.36
N ASP A 112 -22.28 6.73 -8.13
CA ASP A 112 -21.36 7.79 -7.72
C ASP A 112 -21.63 9.14 -8.39
N ASP A 113 -21.95 10.14 -7.57
CA ASP A 113 -22.24 11.51 -8.01
C ASP A 113 -20.97 12.32 -8.29
N ASN A 114 -19.81 11.91 -7.72
CA ASN A 114 -18.58 12.71 -7.78
C ASN A 114 -17.95 12.70 -9.18
N TYR A 115 -18.15 11.63 -9.93
CA TYR A 115 -17.63 11.48 -11.29
C TYR A 115 -18.66 11.78 -12.37
N LEU A 116 -19.86 12.21 -11.96
CA LEU A 116 -20.91 12.68 -12.85
C LEU A 116 -20.41 13.72 -13.86
N PRO A 117 -19.56 14.71 -13.51
CA PRO A 117 -19.03 15.66 -14.48
C PRO A 117 -18.14 15.02 -15.56
N ILE A 118 -17.32 14.04 -15.19
CA ILE A 118 -16.46 13.31 -16.14
C ILE A 118 -17.32 12.45 -17.07
N TYR A 119 -18.33 11.79 -16.51
CA TYR A 119 -19.28 10.99 -17.26
C TYR A 119 -20.09 11.85 -18.26
N ILE A 120 -20.63 12.99 -17.83
CA ILE A 120 -21.35 13.95 -18.69
C ILE A 120 -20.43 14.48 -19.80
N ALA A 121 -19.16 14.78 -19.48
CA ALA A 121 -18.19 15.19 -20.50
C ALA A 121 -17.96 14.07 -21.53
N GLY A 122 -17.89 12.82 -21.08
CA GLY A 122 -17.81 11.63 -21.94
C GLY A 122 -19.03 11.46 -22.86
N GLU A 123 -20.26 11.57 -22.32
CA GLU A 123 -21.49 11.45 -23.11
C GLU A 123 -21.57 12.50 -24.24
N ASN A 124 -21.14 13.73 -23.96
CA ASN A 124 -21.16 14.81 -24.95
C ASN A 124 -20.03 14.69 -25.99
N SER A 125 -18.95 14.00 -25.67
CA SER A 125 -17.84 13.75 -26.61
C SER A 125 -18.03 12.48 -27.44
N PHE A 126 -18.96 11.59 -27.07
CA PHE A 126 -19.31 10.40 -27.84
C PHE A 126 -19.76 10.71 -29.29
N PRO A 127 -20.67 11.67 -29.56
CA PRO A 127 -21.03 12.04 -30.93
C PRO A 127 -19.86 12.58 -31.76
N VAL A 128 -18.89 13.23 -31.11
CA VAL A 128 -17.67 13.74 -31.77
C VAL A 128 -16.81 12.57 -32.22
N LEU A 129 -16.62 11.57 -31.36
CA LEU A 129 -15.88 10.35 -31.70
C LEU A 129 -16.56 9.55 -32.81
N THR A 130 -17.87 9.32 -32.72
CA THR A 130 -18.65 8.65 -33.78
C THR A 130 -18.54 9.40 -35.10
N SER A 131 -18.60 10.73 -35.08
CA SER A 131 -18.43 11.56 -36.28
C SER A 131 -17.04 11.41 -36.91
N LEU A 132 -15.99 11.33 -36.08
CA LEU A 132 -14.63 11.10 -36.54
C LEU A 132 -14.48 9.70 -37.19
N ILE A 133 -15.06 8.66 -36.58
CA ILE A 133 -15.05 7.30 -37.12
C ILE A 133 -15.77 7.25 -38.47
N HIS A 134 -16.93 7.91 -38.59
CA HIS A 134 -17.64 8.02 -39.86
C HIS A 134 -16.86 8.79 -40.93
N TYR A 135 -16.18 9.87 -40.54
CA TYR A 135 -15.31 10.63 -41.44
C TYR A 135 -14.17 9.75 -41.98
N LEU A 136 -13.43 9.05 -41.10
CA LEU A 136 -12.36 8.14 -41.50
C LEU A 136 -12.87 6.98 -42.36
N SER A 137 -14.02 6.41 -42.00
CA SER A 137 -14.66 5.32 -42.76
C SER A 137 -15.08 5.78 -44.16
N SER A 138 -15.58 7.01 -44.30
CA SER A 138 -15.91 7.60 -45.60
C SER A 138 -14.68 7.88 -46.46
N LEU A 139 -13.52 8.24 -45.87
CA LEU A 139 -12.27 8.39 -46.60
C LEU A 139 -11.75 7.05 -47.14
N MET A 140 -11.83 5.99 -46.33
CA MET A 140 -11.34 4.66 -46.70
C MET A 140 -12.30 3.92 -47.66
N PHE A 141 -13.60 4.11 -47.51
CA PHE A 141 -14.62 3.29 -48.17
C PHE A 141 -15.73 4.09 -48.88
N GLY A 142 -15.57 5.40 -49.07
CA GLY A 142 -16.58 6.28 -49.69
C GLY A 142 -16.78 6.08 -51.19
N ASN A 143 -15.93 5.29 -51.86
CA ASN A 143 -16.12 4.97 -53.27
C ASN A 143 -17.22 3.91 -53.47
N ARG A 144 -18.46 4.38 -53.64
CA ARG A 144 -19.66 3.57 -53.88
C ARG A 144 -19.61 2.64 -55.10
N ARG A 145 -18.65 2.81 -56.03
CA ARG A 145 -18.47 1.88 -57.17
C ARG A 145 -17.72 0.61 -56.79
N LYS A 146 -16.95 0.63 -55.70
CA LYS A 146 -16.13 -0.50 -55.25
C LYS A 146 -16.66 -1.14 -53.96
N TRP A 147 -17.33 -0.35 -53.12
CA TRP A 147 -17.79 -0.79 -51.80
C TRP A 147 -19.27 -0.47 -51.61
N ASN A 148 -19.98 -1.34 -50.89
CA ASN A 148 -21.31 -1.04 -50.38
C ASN A 148 -21.17 -0.16 -49.13
N SER A 149 -20.88 1.13 -49.34
CA SER A 149 -20.50 2.08 -48.29
C SER A 149 -21.56 2.23 -47.20
N ASP A 150 -22.85 2.12 -47.54
CA ASP A 150 -23.97 2.26 -46.61
C ASP A 150 -24.00 1.06 -45.63
N PHE A 151 -23.81 -0.16 -46.15
CA PHE A 151 -23.72 -1.36 -45.32
C PHE A 151 -22.47 -1.35 -44.42
N LEU A 152 -21.33 -0.95 -44.99
CA LEU A 152 -20.04 -0.99 -44.33
C LEU A 152 -19.92 0.06 -43.21
N MET A 153 -20.51 1.25 -43.39
CA MET A 153 -20.53 2.29 -42.35
C MET A 153 -21.24 1.79 -41.08
N VAL A 154 -22.42 1.19 -41.23
CA VAL A 154 -23.19 0.63 -40.10
C VAL A 154 -22.47 -0.58 -39.49
N TYR A 155 -21.84 -1.42 -40.30
CA TYR A 155 -21.06 -2.56 -39.80
C TYR A 155 -19.88 -2.12 -38.93
N ILE A 156 -19.13 -1.09 -39.35
CA ILE A 156 -17.98 -0.55 -38.59
C ILE A 156 -18.45 0.05 -37.26
N ASP A 157 -19.51 0.86 -37.27
CA ASP A 157 -20.05 1.47 -36.04
C ASP A 157 -20.48 0.40 -35.03
N LEU A 158 -21.11 -0.68 -35.51
CA LEU A 158 -21.56 -1.78 -34.69
C LEU A 158 -20.39 -2.59 -34.10
N VAL A 159 -19.32 -2.85 -34.87
CA VAL A 159 -18.10 -3.49 -34.36
C VAL A 159 -17.41 -2.64 -33.30
N VAL A 160 -17.30 -1.32 -33.51
CA VAL A 160 -16.71 -0.41 -32.51
C VAL A 160 -17.55 -0.36 -31.24
N ALA A 161 -18.88 -0.31 -31.35
CA ALA A 161 -19.79 -0.34 -30.20
C ALA A 161 -19.66 -1.64 -29.38
N ILE A 162 -19.48 -2.79 -30.04
CA ILE A 162 -19.21 -4.08 -29.35
C ILE A 162 -17.91 -4.02 -28.55
N LEU A 163 -16.83 -3.49 -29.13
CA LEU A 163 -15.53 -3.40 -28.45
C LEU A 163 -15.58 -2.46 -27.24
N LEU A 164 -16.19 -1.29 -27.40
CA LEU A 164 -16.31 -0.29 -26.33
C LEU A 164 -17.23 -0.78 -25.20
N SER A 165 -18.35 -1.42 -25.53
CA SER A 165 -19.27 -1.97 -24.53
C SER A 165 -18.66 -3.15 -23.77
N LEU A 166 -17.84 -3.99 -24.42
CA LEU A 166 -17.10 -5.06 -23.76
C LEU A 166 -16.06 -4.52 -22.77
N LEU A 167 -15.23 -3.55 -23.21
CA LEU A 167 -14.25 -2.91 -22.35
C LEU A 167 -14.92 -2.27 -21.14
N SER A 168 -16.02 -1.56 -21.37
CA SER A 168 -16.80 -0.95 -20.30
C SER A 168 -17.35 -2.01 -19.33
N ALA A 169 -17.94 -3.12 -19.81
CA ALA A 169 -18.44 -4.21 -18.95
C ALA A 169 -17.35 -4.87 -18.10
N VAL A 170 -16.18 -5.14 -18.69
CA VAL A 170 -15.04 -5.71 -17.99
C VAL A 170 -14.52 -4.74 -16.93
N LEU A 171 -14.29 -3.46 -17.28
CA LEU A 171 -13.79 -2.46 -16.34
C LEU A 171 -14.78 -2.19 -15.21
N TRP A 172 -16.08 -2.15 -15.50
CA TRP A 172 -17.13 -1.98 -14.48
C TRP A 172 -17.18 -3.17 -13.53
N THR A 173 -17.08 -4.40 -14.05
CA THR A 173 -17.05 -5.62 -13.23
C THR A 173 -15.81 -5.63 -12.35
N LEU A 174 -14.62 -5.38 -12.91
CA LEU A 174 -13.38 -5.33 -12.14
C LEU A 174 -13.39 -4.21 -11.10
N GLY A 175 -13.93 -3.04 -11.45
CA GLY A 175 -14.02 -1.89 -10.58
C GLY A 175 -14.94 -2.10 -9.37
N TYR A 176 -15.97 -2.95 -9.45
CA TYR A 176 -16.92 -3.13 -8.35
C TYR A 176 -16.88 -4.51 -7.68
N VAL A 177 -16.29 -5.52 -8.32
CA VAL A 177 -16.11 -6.87 -7.73
C VAL A 177 -14.75 -6.99 -7.04
N SER A 178 -13.73 -6.24 -7.48
CA SER A 178 -12.42 -6.28 -6.81
C SER A 178 -12.52 -5.66 -5.42
N LYS A 179 -12.00 -6.36 -4.43
CA LYS A 179 -11.88 -5.85 -3.06
C LYS A 179 -10.83 -4.74 -3.09
N HIS A 180 -11.28 -3.49 -3.15
CA HIS A 180 -10.35 -2.36 -3.05
C HIS A 180 -9.73 -2.37 -1.65
N PRO A 181 -8.40 -2.29 -1.53
CA PRO A 181 -7.76 -2.13 -0.23
C PRO A 181 -8.30 -0.86 0.40
N THR A 182 -8.86 -1.01 1.60
CA THR A 182 -9.38 0.14 2.35
C THR A 182 -8.24 1.03 2.83
N GLU A 183 -8.55 2.27 3.21
CA GLU A 183 -7.57 3.15 3.86
C GLU A 183 -6.87 2.46 5.05
N ASP A 184 -7.64 1.69 5.83
CA ASP A 184 -7.13 0.92 6.96
C ASP A 184 -6.18 -0.22 6.55
N ASP A 185 -6.44 -0.90 5.43
CA ASP A 185 -5.58 -1.96 4.90
C ASP A 185 -4.23 -1.39 4.43
N ALA A 186 -4.28 -0.24 3.75
CA ALA A 186 -3.08 0.46 3.30
C ALA A 186 -2.26 0.92 4.51
N LEU A 187 -2.91 1.54 5.51
CA LEU A 187 -2.27 2.02 6.74
C LEU A 187 -1.62 0.89 7.52
N LYS A 188 -2.30 -0.25 7.65
CA LYS A 188 -1.77 -1.47 8.28
C LYS A 188 -0.54 -2.00 7.55
N SER A 189 -0.53 -1.95 6.21
CA SER A 189 0.62 -2.37 5.41
C SER A 189 1.85 -1.51 5.72
N LYS A 190 1.73 -0.19 5.81
CA LYS A 190 2.89 0.66 6.16
C LYS A 190 3.28 0.58 7.62
N ALA A 191 2.32 0.45 8.53
CA ALA A 191 2.64 0.15 9.92
C ALA A 191 3.49 -1.12 10.03
N THR A 192 3.17 -2.15 9.23
CA THR A 192 3.96 -3.38 9.13
C THR A 192 5.37 -3.12 8.61
N GLU A 193 5.55 -2.30 7.56
CA GLU A 193 6.87 -1.92 7.05
C GLU A 193 7.70 -1.17 8.10
N VAL A 194 7.09 -0.24 8.83
CA VAL A 194 7.75 0.52 9.90
C VAL A 194 8.19 -0.39 11.03
N VAL A 195 7.33 -1.32 11.48
CA VAL A 195 7.71 -2.30 12.52
C VAL A 195 8.86 -3.18 12.04
N LYS A 196 8.85 -3.64 10.78
CA LYS A 196 9.99 -4.38 10.20
C LYS A 196 11.28 -3.57 10.18
N ALA A 197 11.20 -2.29 9.81
CA ALA A 197 12.35 -1.40 9.82
C ALA A 197 12.91 -1.22 11.23
N ILE A 198 12.06 -1.07 12.25
CA ILE A 198 12.48 -0.99 13.66
C ILE A 198 13.16 -2.31 14.10
N ILE A 199 12.57 -3.46 13.79
CA ILE A 199 13.17 -4.78 14.07
C ILE A 199 14.54 -4.90 13.40
N GLN A 200 14.66 -4.49 12.14
CA GLN A 200 15.93 -4.50 11.41
C GLN A 200 16.95 -3.52 12.01
N GLY A 201 16.51 -2.33 12.42
CA GLY A 201 17.34 -1.33 13.08
C GLY A 201 17.90 -1.82 14.42
N LEU A 202 17.06 -2.49 15.23
CA LEU A 202 17.47 -3.10 16.48
C LEU A 202 18.48 -4.23 16.27
N ASN A 203 18.23 -5.12 15.31
CA ASN A 203 19.20 -6.17 14.94
C ASN A 203 20.52 -5.58 14.39
N GLY A 204 20.45 -4.49 13.62
CA GLY A 204 21.61 -3.80 13.05
C GLY A 204 22.41 -2.98 14.08
N LYS A 205 21.87 -2.70 15.27
CA LYS A 205 22.60 -1.95 16.31
C LYS A 205 23.88 -2.69 16.75
N VAL A 206 23.80 -4.01 16.89
CA VAL A 206 24.94 -4.87 17.25
C VAL A 206 25.97 -4.92 16.13
N ASP A 207 25.52 -4.96 14.87
CA ASP A 207 26.41 -4.94 13.70
C ASP A 207 27.21 -3.64 13.60
N ARG A 208 26.57 -2.51 13.87
CA ARG A 208 27.22 -1.19 13.91
C ARG A 208 28.22 -1.12 15.06
N LEU A 209 27.91 -1.71 16.22
CA LEU A 209 28.83 -1.79 17.35
C LEU A 209 30.09 -2.56 16.99
N ALA A 210 29.94 -3.77 16.43
CA ALA A 210 31.06 -4.60 16.01
C ALA A 210 31.94 -3.87 14.97
N THR A 211 31.30 -3.20 14.01
CA THR A 211 32.00 -2.39 13.01
C THR A 211 32.76 -1.22 13.62
N ALA A 212 32.17 -0.53 14.63
CA ALA A 212 32.81 0.58 15.32
C ALA A 212 34.03 0.12 16.12
N VAL A 213 33.95 -1.04 16.79
CA VAL A 213 35.08 -1.64 17.51
C VAL A 213 36.23 -1.94 16.56
N VAL A 214 35.98 -2.64 15.45
CA VAL A 214 37.01 -2.95 14.45
C VAL A 214 37.63 -1.67 13.87
N THR A 215 36.82 -0.64 13.62
CA THR A 215 37.31 0.65 13.10
C THR A 215 38.19 1.38 14.12
N ALA A 216 37.83 1.35 15.41
CA ALA A 216 38.64 1.96 16.46
C ALA A 216 39.98 1.21 16.63
N VAL A 217 39.96 -0.12 16.55
CA VAL A 217 41.17 -0.95 16.60
C VAL A 217 42.07 -0.69 15.38
N GLU A 218 41.49 -0.55 14.18
CA GLU A 218 42.22 -0.16 12.98
C GLU A 218 42.92 1.21 13.16
N GLN A 219 42.23 2.19 13.76
CA GLN A 219 42.80 3.51 14.06
C GLN A 219 43.91 3.44 15.12
N ALA A 220 43.73 2.62 16.15
CA ALA A 220 44.75 2.38 17.17
C ALA A 220 46.01 1.77 16.53
N LEU A 221 45.87 0.75 15.68
CA LEU A 221 46.98 0.12 14.95
C LEU A 221 47.73 1.11 14.05
N LYS A 222 47.01 1.97 13.30
CA LYS A 222 47.63 3.04 12.48
C LYS A 222 48.47 3.99 13.32
N SER A 223 47.96 4.38 14.50
CA SER A 223 48.67 5.26 15.42
C SER A 223 49.90 4.57 16.02
N ALA A 224 49.78 3.27 16.32
CA ALA A 224 50.85 2.45 16.85
C ALA A 224 51.98 2.20 15.83
N GLN A 225 51.67 2.14 14.53
CA GLN A 225 52.66 1.97 13.47
C GLN A 225 53.72 3.09 13.42
N ALA A 226 53.39 4.30 13.91
CA ALA A 226 54.32 5.42 13.99
C ALA A 226 55.29 5.35 15.19
N GLN A 227 55.07 4.44 16.13
CA GLN A 227 55.90 4.28 17.33
C GLN A 227 57.22 3.53 17.03
N GLN A 228 58.15 3.65 17.99
CA GLN A 228 59.43 2.92 17.99
C GLN A 228 59.21 1.46 18.43
N ASP A 229 59.96 0.53 17.86
CA ASP A 229 59.84 -0.91 18.12
C ASP A 229 60.51 -1.28 19.46
N PRO A 230 59.86 -2.05 20.36
CA PRO A 230 58.50 -2.60 20.28
C PRO A 230 57.39 -1.57 20.59
N VAL A 231 56.25 -1.73 19.91
CA VAL A 231 55.10 -0.82 19.97
C VAL A 231 54.32 -1.02 21.27
N ASN A 232 53.96 0.07 21.94
CA ASN A 232 53.05 0.01 23.09
C ASN A 232 51.60 0.13 22.60
N LEU A 233 50.95 -1.03 22.45
CA LEU A 233 49.57 -1.13 21.98
C LEU A 233 48.69 -1.70 23.09
N ASP A 234 47.79 -0.88 23.62
CA ASP A 234 46.71 -1.34 24.49
C ASP A 234 45.36 -1.20 23.78
N LEU A 235 44.83 -2.33 23.31
CA LEU A 235 43.51 -2.39 22.68
C LEU A 235 42.38 -2.36 23.71
N THR A 236 42.68 -2.63 24.99
CA THR A 236 41.67 -2.73 26.07
C THR A 236 40.95 -1.40 26.25
N GLU A 237 41.67 -0.31 26.46
CA GLU A 237 41.07 1.02 26.62
C GLU A 237 40.31 1.46 25.36
N THR A 238 40.84 1.15 24.18
CA THR A 238 40.21 1.48 22.88
C THR A 238 38.86 0.78 22.74
N ILE A 239 38.82 -0.53 22.98
CA ILE A 239 37.60 -1.35 22.89
C ILE A 239 36.63 -0.95 24.00
N GLN A 240 37.12 -0.76 25.23
CA GLN A 240 36.30 -0.33 26.37
C GLN A 240 35.64 1.02 26.12
N ALA A 241 36.35 1.98 25.51
CA ALA A 241 35.80 3.29 25.19
C ALA A 241 34.63 3.20 24.20
N VAL A 242 34.75 2.38 23.15
CA VAL A 242 33.67 2.14 22.18
C VAL A 242 32.48 1.43 22.83
N LEU A 243 32.73 0.38 23.62
CA LEU A 243 31.66 -0.38 24.28
C LEU A 243 30.97 0.41 25.40
N ASN A 244 31.71 1.27 26.11
CA ASN A 244 31.15 2.20 27.11
C ASN A 244 30.23 3.22 26.44
N ALA A 245 30.68 3.82 25.32
CA ALA A 245 29.90 4.80 24.56
C ALA A 245 28.60 4.23 23.98
N ALA A 246 28.49 2.91 23.88
CA ALA A 246 27.37 2.22 23.27
C ALA A 246 26.58 1.33 24.24
N ASN A 247 26.34 1.85 25.45
CA ASN A 247 25.42 1.32 26.47
C ASN A 247 25.96 0.24 27.41
N GLY A 248 27.21 0.36 27.86
CA GLY A 248 27.67 -0.33 29.06
C GLY A 248 28.07 -1.79 28.87
N LEU A 249 28.44 -2.19 27.64
CA LEU A 249 29.00 -3.52 27.33
C LEU A 249 30.49 -3.63 27.73
N SER A 250 30.96 -2.77 28.61
CA SER A 250 32.38 -2.61 28.90
C SER A 250 32.99 -3.81 29.63
N THR A 251 32.15 -4.60 30.30
CA THR A 251 32.50 -5.90 30.87
C THR A 251 32.86 -6.96 29.82
N LYS A 252 32.62 -6.69 28.53
CA LYS A 252 32.95 -7.59 27.39
C LYS A 252 34.19 -7.17 26.63
N ALA A 253 34.83 -6.05 27.02
CA ALA A 253 36.02 -5.57 26.34
C ALA A 253 37.11 -6.65 26.27
N ASP A 254 37.30 -7.42 27.35
CA ASP A 254 38.27 -8.51 27.40
C ASP A 254 37.94 -9.66 26.43
N ALA A 255 36.69 -10.09 26.37
CA ALA A 255 36.27 -11.17 25.47
C ALA A 255 36.40 -10.77 23.99
N VAL A 256 35.99 -9.54 23.67
CA VAL A 256 36.13 -8.96 22.32
C VAL A 256 37.59 -8.78 21.95
N LYS A 257 38.41 -8.30 22.89
CA LYS A 257 39.85 -8.13 22.73
C LYS A 257 40.51 -9.47 22.42
N THR A 258 40.29 -10.51 23.24
CA THR A 258 40.92 -11.82 23.03
C THR A 258 40.60 -12.40 21.66
N GLN A 259 39.34 -12.34 21.23
CA GLN A 259 38.92 -12.84 19.91
C GLN A 259 39.57 -12.05 18.77
N LEU A 260 39.66 -10.73 18.91
CA LEU A 260 40.24 -9.88 17.88
C LEU A 260 41.78 -9.99 17.83
N GLU A 261 42.44 -10.15 18.96
CA GLU A 261 43.89 -10.40 19.04
C GLU A 261 44.25 -11.76 18.43
N GLU A 262 43.44 -12.80 18.69
CA GLU A 262 43.59 -14.11 18.07
C GLU A 262 43.39 -14.04 16.55
N HIS A 263 42.36 -13.34 16.08
CA HIS A 263 42.10 -13.14 14.66
C HIS A 263 43.17 -12.32 13.93
N LEU A 264 43.81 -11.37 14.62
CA LEU A 264 44.86 -10.51 14.07
C LEU A 264 46.28 -11.01 14.36
N GLU A 265 46.41 -12.18 15.00
CA GLU A 265 47.69 -12.82 15.36
C GLU A 265 48.61 -11.97 16.25
N ILE A 266 48.04 -11.10 17.09
CA ILE A 266 48.78 -10.22 18.02
C ILE A 266 49.03 -10.97 19.33
N THR A 267 50.30 -11.24 19.68
CA THR A 267 50.63 -12.24 20.72
C THR A 267 51.54 -11.80 21.86
N ASN A 268 51.86 -10.51 22.05
CA ASN A 268 52.76 -10.10 23.15
C ASN A 268 52.49 -8.68 23.70
N ILE A 269 51.87 -8.57 24.87
CA ILE A 269 51.49 -7.27 25.47
C ILE A 269 52.43 -6.84 26.61
N GLN A 270 53.09 -7.79 27.31
CA GLN A 270 53.96 -7.47 28.45
C GLN A 270 55.33 -6.88 28.06
N SER A 271 55.82 -7.18 26.85
CA SER A 271 57.11 -6.68 26.34
C SER A 271 56.94 -5.71 25.16
N GLY A 272 55.71 -5.28 24.88
CA GLY A 272 55.34 -4.55 23.66
C GLY A 272 55.12 -5.47 22.46
N VAL A 273 54.32 -4.98 21.50
CA VAL A 273 53.94 -5.70 20.28
C VAL A 273 55.00 -5.43 19.19
N PRO A 274 55.54 -6.47 18.51
CA PRO A 274 56.45 -6.27 17.40
C PRO A 274 55.80 -5.43 16.29
N LYS A 275 56.55 -4.47 15.74
CA LYS A 275 56.04 -3.62 14.66
C LYS A 275 55.60 -4.39 13.40
N SER A 276 56.18 -5.57 13.16
CA SER A 276 55.75 -6.47 12.09
C SER A 276 54.31 -6.97 12.29
N GLN A 277 53.96 -7.41 13.50
CA GLN A 277 52.60 -7.86 13.83
C GLN A 277 51.57 -6.73 13.69
N VAL A 278 51.92 -5.50 14.10
CA VAL A 278 51.05 -4.32 13.89
C VAL A 278 50.81 -4.05 12.40
N THR A 279 51.83 -4.23 11.57
CA THR A 279 51.72 -4.02 10.12
C THR A 279 50.87 -5.10 9.45
N GLU A 280 51.07 -6.37 9.82
CA GLU A 280 50.28 -7.51 9.34
C GLU A 280 48.81 -7.43 9.76
N ALA A 281 48.54 -7.02 11.01
CA ALA A 281 47.19 -6.78 11.50
C ALA A 281 46.50 -5.63 10.73
N LEU A 282 47.22 -4.57 10.39
CA LEU A 282 46.68 -3.45 9.62
C LEU A 282 46.39 -3.85 8.16
N GLU A 283 47.26 -4.65 7.53
CA GLU A 283 47.01 -5.21 6.19
C GLU A 283 45.76 -6.10 6.20
N THR A 284 45.58 -6.91 7.24
CA THR A 284 44.39 -7.73 7.46
C THR A 284 43.11 -6.90 7.57
N LEU A 285 43.14 -5.77 8.28
CA LEU A 285 41.97 -4.88 8.40
C LEU A 285 41.75 -3.97 7.17
N THR A 286 42.73 -3.84 6.29
CA THR A 286 42.61 -3.07 5.04
C THR A 286 41.94 -3.89 3.93
N ASP A 287 42.05 -5.22 3.99
CA ASP A 287 41.32 -6.13 3.10
C ASP A 287 39.82 -6.18 3.49
N PRO A 288 38.88 -5.86 2.57
CA PRO A 288 37.44 -5.82 2.89
C PRO A 288 36.87 -7.15 3.41
N ALA A 289 37.31 -8.28 2.86
CA ALA A 289 36.77 -9.60 3.24
C ALA A 289 37.29 -10.02 4.62
N LYS A 290 38.57 -9.80 4.89
CA LYS A 290 39.17 -10.08 6.20
C LYS A 290 38.67 -9.12 7.28
N ARG A 291 38.48 -7.84 6.94
CA ARG A 291 37.81 -6.89 7.84
C ARG A 291 36.40 -7.33 8.20
N GLN A 292 35.64 -7.87 7.24
CA GLN A 292 34.30 -8.38 7.51
C GLN A 292 34.34 -9.64 8.39
N ALA A 293 35.36 -10.50 8.24
CA ALA A 293 35.58 -11.63 9.15
C ALA A 293 35.88 -11.13 10.58
N ALA A 294 36.74 -10.13 10.76
CA ALA A 294 36.99 -9.51 12.06
C ALA A 294 35.71 -8.92 12.68
N VAL A 295 34.85 -8.28 11.89
CA VAL A 295 33.54 -7.80 12.36
C VAL A 295 32.64 -8.96 12.77
N ALA A 296 32.67 -10.09 12.06
CA ALA A 296 31.92 -11.29 12.42
C ALA A 296 32.43 -11.92 13.72
N GLU A 297 33.74 -11.96 13.96
CA GLU A 297 34.33 -12.43 15.22
C GLU A 297 33.92 -11.54 16.40
N VAL A 298 34.03 -10.22 16.23
CA VAL A 298 33.57 -9.26 17.25
C VAL A 298 32.07 -9.42 17.49
N LYS A 299 31.26 -9.60 16.44
CA LYS A 299 29.83 -9.87 16.58
C LYS A 299 29.55 -11.18 17.32
N GLY A 300 30.32 -12.23 17.05
CA GLY A 300 30.24 -13.52 17.75
C GLY A 300 30.57 -13.38 19.23
N ALA A 301 31.63 -12.64 19.56
CA ALA A 301 32.01 -12.29 20.92
C ALA A 301 30.93 -11.45 21.64
N LEU A 302 30.16 -10.67 20.87
CA LEU A 302 29.01 -9.89 21.32
C LEU A 302 27.66 -10.66 21.27
N GLY A 303 27.63 -11.99 21.13
CA GLY A 303 26.46 -12.82 20.80
C GLY A 303 25.13 -12.66 21.58
N ALA A 304 24.21 -13.62 21.43
CA ALA A 304 22.79 -13.46 21.81
C ALA A 304 22.52 -13.08 23.29
N SER A 305 23.31 -13.58 24.25
CA SER A 305 23.20 -13.20 25.67
C SER A 305 23.54 -11.73 25.94
N HIS A 306 24.15 -11.02 24.98
CA HIS A 306 24.59 -9.63 25.13
C HIS A 306 23.68 -8.65 24.39
N ASN A 307 22.79 -9.15 23.53
CA ASN A 307 21.58 -8.42 23.15
C ASN A 307 20.73 -8.10 24.39
N ASP A 308 20.83 -8.92 25.44
CA ASP A 308 20.21 -8.70 26.77
C ASP A 308 20.90 -7.58 27.58
N GLU A 309 22.15 -7.24 27.24
CA GLU A 309 22.94 -6.19 27.91
C GLU A 309 22.88 -4.85 27.15
N ALA A 310 22.77 -4.90 25.81
CA ALA A 310 22.62 -3.72 24.97
C ALA A 310 21.24 -3.07 25.17
N LYS A 311 21.26 -1.83 25.68
CA LYS A 311 20.04 -1.09 25.99
C LYS A 311 19.48 -0.33 24.79
N ILE A 312 18.16 -0.20 24.76
CA ILE A 312 17.43 0.56 23.76
C ILE A 312 17.41 2.04 24.12
N GLU A 313 17.60 2.89 23.12
CA GLU A 313 17.48 4.34 23.18
C GLU A 313 16.34 4.83 22.28
N ASP A 314 15.90 6.07 22.50
CA ASP A 314 14.85 6.70 21.71
C ASP A 314 15.15 6.66 20.19
N LYS A 315 16.43 6.87 19.81
CA LYS A 315 16.88 6.88 18.41
C LYS A 315 16.74 5.53 17.72
N ASP A 316 16.81 4.43 18.48
CA ASP A 316 16.71 3.08 17.92
C ASP A 316 15.27 2.76 17.48
N LEU A 317 14.28 3.54 17.95
CA LEU A 317 12.90 3.48 17.49
C LEU A 317 12.61 4.56 16.44
N THR A 318 13.14 5.79 16.62
CA THR A 318 12.81 6.90 15.71
C THR A 318 13.54 6.84 14.39
N ASP A 319 14.83 6.51 14.35
CA ASP A 319 15.62 6.60 13.12
C ASP A 319 15.15 5.57 12.08
N PRO A 320 14.91 4.29 12.44
CA PRO A 320 14.39 3.32 11.48
C PRO A 320 12.96 3.66 11.02
N ALA A 321 12.13 4.20 11.91
CA ALA A 321 10.79 4.66 11.56
C ALA A 321 10.83 5.86 10.61
N THR A 322 11.73 6.81 10.86
CA THR A 322 11.97 7.98 10.00
C THR A 322 12.35 7.54 8.60
N GLU A 323 13.31 6.62 8.47
CA GLU A 323 13.76 6.15 7.16
C GLU A 323 12.66 5.40 6.41
N ALA A 324 11.88 4.55 7.11
CA ALA A 324 10.75 3.86 6.50
C ALA A 324 9.66 4.83 6.01
N LEU A 325 9.40 5.89 6.78
CA LEU A 325 8.35 6.89 6.49
C LEU A 325 8.79 7.98 5.50
N LYS A 326 10.09 8.14 5.27
CA LYS A 326 10.64 9.14 4.34
C LYS A 326 10.16 8.94 2.90
N SER A 327 10.03 7.69 2.47
CA SER A 327 9.52 7.32 1.15
C SER A 327 8.10 7.81 0.89
N VAL A 328 7.32 8.03 1.96
CA VAL A 328 5.93 8.48 1.92
C VAL A 328 5.74 9.89 2.51
N LYS A 329 6.83 10.62 2.77
CA LYS A 329 6.83 11.99 3.33
C LYS A 329 6.13 12.12 4.69
N LEU A 330 6.19 11.07 5.50
CA LEU A 330 5.61 11.01 6.85
C LEU A 330 6.67 10.89 7.94
N ASP A 331 7.92 11.22 7.64
CA ASP A 331 9.05 11.15 8.56
C ASP A 331 8.80 11.98 9.85
N GLY A 332 8.01 13.05 9.77
CA GLY A 332 7.55 13.81 10.94
C GLY A 332 6.71 13.01 11.95
N GLN A 333 6.13 11.87 11.57
CA GLN A 333 5.33 11.00 12.45
C GLN A 333 6.19 9.99 13.23
N ALA A 334 7.49 9.86 12.95
CA ALA A 334 8.36 8.91 13.64
C ALA A 334 8.40 9.14 15.17
N GLY A 335 8.28 10.40 15.61
CA GLY A 335 8.17 10.73 17.03
C GLY A 335 6.90 10.19 17.69
N ALA A 336 5.77 10.21 16.98
CA ALA A 336 4.51 9.63 17.44
C ALA A 336 4.58 8.10 17.49
N VAL A 337 5.22 7.48 16.50
CA VAL A 337 5.48 6.02 16.47
C VAL A 337 6.26 5.59 17.71
N LYS A 338 7.38 6.27 18.01
CA LYS A 338 8.14 6.03 19.25
C LYS A 338 7.26 6.18 20.48
N THR A 339 6.48 7.26 20.56
CA THR A 339 5.66 7.56 21.75
C THR A 339 4.63 6.48 22.02
N ASN A 340 3.95 5.99 20.98
CA ASN A 340 2.97 4.90 21.09
C ASN A 340 3.61 3.57 21.47
N LEU A 341 4.76 3.22 20.86
CA LEU A 341 5.50 2.01 21.22
C LEU A 341 6.08 2.06 22.65
N LYS A 342 6.25 3.24 23.24
CA LYS A 342 6.66 3.38 24.65
C LYS A 342 5.49 3.30 25.61
N SER A 343 4.36 3.94 25.28
CA SER A 343 3.16 3.95 26.13
C SER A 343 2.36 2.65 26.06
N GLY A 344 2.57 1.85 25.02
CA GLY A 344 1.73 0.71 24.69
C GLY A 344 0.50 1.08 23.86
N GLY A 345 0.27 2.34 23.50
CA GLY A 345 -0.80 2.73 22.58
C GLY A 345 -2.14 1.97 22.75
N SER A 346 -2.68 1.46 21.65
CA SER A 346 -3.95 0.71 21.57
C SER A 346 -3.74 -0.82 21.52
N GLY A 347 -2.56 -1.28 21.10
CA GLY A 347 -2.11 -2.68 20.99
C GLY A 347 -1.34 -3.20 22.21
N LYS A 348 -1.00 -2.34 23.17
CA LYS A 348 -0.29 -2.61 24.44
C LYS A 348 1.18 -3.00 24.29
N THR A 349 1.84 -2.67 23.18
CA THR A 349 3.28 -2.92 22.99
C THR A 349 4.09 -1.91 23.79
N GLN A 350 4.50 -2.25 25.01
CA GLN A 350 5.24 -1.35 25.91
C GLN A 350 6.74 -1.60 25.85
N ILE A 351 7.46 -0.86 25.00
CA ILE A 351 8.93 -0.88 24.92
C ILE A 351 9.49 0.16 25.91
N ASN A 352 10.21 -0.29 26.94
CA ASN A 352 10.86 0.64 27.85
C ASN A 352 12.25 1.00 27.33
N ILE A 353 12.59 2.29 27.43
CA ILE A 353 13.97 2.72 27.22
C ILE A 353 14.83 2.17 28.34
N GLY A 354 15.98 1.61 27.98
CA GLY A 354 16.80 0.85 28.93
C GLY A 354 16.49 -0.65 28.99
N ASP A 355 15.38 -1.12 28.42
CA ASP A 355 15.19 -2.56 28.16
C ASP A 355 16.26 -3.04 27.18
N SER A 356 16.51 -4.34 27.23
CA SER A 356 17.42 -4.99 26.29
C SER A 356 16.82 -5.13 24.89
N ILE A 357 17.69 -5.27 23.88
CA ILE A 357 17.27 -5.50 22.48
C ILE A 357 16.38 -6.75 22.38
N THR A 358 16.74 -7.86 23.04
CA THR A 358 15.95 -9.10 23.00
C THR A 358 14.56 -8.92 23.59
N GLN A 359 14.44 -8.17 24.70
CA GLN A 359 13.14 -7.89 25.32
C GLN A 359 12.24 -7.09 24.39
N ALA A 360 12.76 -6.10 23.67
CA ALA A 360 11.95 -5.38 22.69
C ALA A 360 11.64 -6.19 21.44
N LEU A 361 12.59 -6.99 20.93
CA LEU A 361 12.32 -7.89 19.81
C LEU A 361 11.19 -8.85 20.20
N THR A 362 11.21 -9.44 21.39
CA THR A 362 10.12 -10.30 21.87
C THR A 362 8.76 -9.58 21.92
N LYS A 363 8.74 -8.25 22.06
CA LYS A 363 7.52 -7.43 22.02
C LYS A 363 7.11 -7.04 20.59
N LEU A 364 8.04 -7.00 19.64
CA LEU A 364 7.82 -6.54 18.26
C LEU A 364 7.61 -7.65 17.23
N GLU A 365 8.17 -8.83 17.45
CA GLU A 365 8.12 -9.97 16.52
C GLU A 365 7.54 -11.23 17.15
N GLN A 366 6.93 -12.07 16.32
CA GLN A 366 6.42 -13.39 16.65
C GLN A 366 6.85 -14.40 15.60
N ASN A 367 6.84 -15.68 15.95
CA ASN A 367 6.99 -16.74 14.95
C ASN A 367 5.78 -16.72 14.02
N LYS A 368 6.04 -16.75 12.72
CA LYS A 368 4.99 -16.82 11.72
C LYS A 368 4.25 -18.15 11.87
N PRO A 369 2.91 -18.15 11.93
CA PRO A 369 2.12 -19.37 12.09
C PRO A 369 2.45 -20.40 11.00
N GLY A 370 2.75 -21.63 11.41
CA GLY A 370 2.99 -22.75 10.50
C GLY A 370 4.39 -22.81 9.88
N THR A 371 5.33 -21.96 10.30
CA THR A 371 6.74 -22.03 9.86
C THR A 371 7.68 -22.24 11.04
N THR A 372 8.87 -22.81 10.76
CA THR A 372 9.91 -23.01 11.78
C THR A 372 10.96 -21.92 11.61
N GLY A 373 11.03 -20.99 12.54
CA GLY A 373 12.08 -19.96 12.60
C GLY A 373 11.87 -18.70 11.74
N GLU A 374 10.81 -18.63 10.91
CA GLU A 374 10.46 -17.38 10.23
C GLU A 374 9.73 -16.45 11.21
N LYS A 375 10.20 -15.22 11.34
CA LYS A 375 9.62 -14.20 12.23
C LYS A 375 8.84 -13.16 11.45
N GLU A 376 7.74 -12.69 12.03
CA GLU A 376 6.92 -11.61 11.49
C GLU A 376 6.58 -10.56 12.56
N PRO A 377 6.25 -9.32 12.16
CA PRO A 377 5.76 -8.31 13.10
C PRO A 377 4.54 -8.78 13.88
N LYS A 378 4.53 -8.52 15.19
CA LYS A 378 3.38 -8.78 16.05
C LYS A 378 2.19 -7.88 15.68
N PRO A 379 0.96 -8.42 15.64
CA PRO A 379 -0.24 -7.63 15.36
C PRO A 379 -0.41 -6.43 16.30
N GLU A 380 -0.05 -6.59 17.58
CA GLU A 380 -0.12 -5.55 18.60
C GLU A 380 0.81 -4.38 18.28
N ALA A 381 2.05 -4.67 17.90
CA ALA A 381 3.03 -3.67 17.52
C ALA A 381 2.60 -2.94 16.24
N VAL A 382 2.05 -3.67 15.26
CA VAL A 382 1.51 -3.09 14.04
C VAL A 382 0.34 -2.16 14.35
N GLN A 383 -0.54 -2.53 15.28
CA GLN A 383 -1.68 -1.71 15.69
C GLN A 383 -1.25 -0.42 16.39
N ASP A 384 -0.22 -0.47 17.24
CA ASP A 384 0.33 0.71 17.92
C ASP A 384 0.95 1.71 16.95
N VAL A 385 1.70 1.21 15.97
CA VAL A 385 2.27 2.03 14.89
C VAL A 385 1.15 2.56 13.98
N GLN A 386 0.17 1.73 13.60
CA GLN A 386 -0.98 2.16 12.81
C GLN A 386 -1.73 3.32 13.48
N SER A 387 -1.96 3.21 14.79
CA SER A 387 -2.59 4.27 15.58
C SER A 387 -1.76 5.56 15.58
N ALA A 388 -0.43 5.45 15.67
CA ALA A 388 0.47 6.61 15.62
C ALA A 388 0.41 7.33 14.26
N LEU A 389 0.39 6.56 13.18
CA LEU A 389 0.30 7.10 11.82
C LEU A 389 -1.06 7.76 11.56
N SER A 390 -2.13 7.27 12.19
CA SER A 390 -3.47 7.85 12.09
C SER A 390 -3.69 9.13 12.91
N ALA A 391 -2.85 9.38 13.93
CA ALA A 391 -3.04 10.47 14.90
C ALA A 391 -2.42 11.82 14.47
N GLY A 392 -1.71 11.87 13.34
CA GLY A 392 -1.13 13.12 12.81
C GLY A 392 -2.19 13.98 12.11
N ASP A 393 -2.24 15.26 12.49
CA ASP A 393 -3.15 16.29 11.99
C ASP A 393 -3.39 16.17 10.47
N SER A 394 -4.61 15.73 10.11
CA SER A 394 -5.41 15.89 8.86
C SER A 394 -4.78 15.85 7.45
N GLY A 395 -3.46 15.84 7.29
CA GLY A 395 -2.72 15.75 6.03
C GLY A 395 -2.02 14.41 5.79
N ALA A 396 -1.70 13.67 6.86
CA ALA A 396 -0.99 12.39 6.76
C ALA A 396 -1.89 11.25 6.25
N LYS A 397 -3.12 11.15 6.77
CA LYS A 397 -4.18 10.28 6.19
C LYS A 397 -4.33 10.57 4.70
N THR A 398 -4.55 11.85 4.36
CA THR A 398 -4.78 12.36 3.00
C THR A 398 -3.62 12.08 2.03
N GLN A 399 -2.35 12.18 2.46
CA GLN A 399 -1.19 11.83 1.64
C GLN A 399 -1.11 10.33 1.38
N PHE A 400 -1.42 9.52 2.40
CA PHE A 400 -1.47 8.06 2.32
C PHE A 400 -2.57 7.58 1.36
N THR A 401 -3.74 8.23 1.39
CA THR A 401 -4.83 8.00 0.43
C THR A 401 -4.44 8.46 -0.98
N SER A 402 -3.78 9.61 -1.14
CA SER A 402 -3.47 10.20 -2.47
C SER A 402 -2.38 9.49 -3.27
N LEU A 403 -1.48 8.74 -2.60
CA LEU A 403 -0.40 8.00 -3.28
C LEU A 403 -0.87 6.74 -4.01
N TRP A 404 -2.02 6.19 -3.63
CA TRP A 404 -2.58 4.95 -4.22
C TRP A 404 -4.01 5.07 -4.73
N HIS A 405 -4.67 6.21 -4.54
CA HIS A 405 -5.98 6.49 -5.12
C HIS A 405 -5.92 7.62 -6.16
N ILE A 406 -6.38 7.31 -7.38
CA ILE A 406 -7.19 8.27 -8.13
C ILE A 406 -8.49 8.44 -7.33
N LYS A 407 -8.48 9.30 -6.29
CA LYS A 407 -9.62 9.68 -5.42
C LYS A 407 -10.79 8.67 -5.34
N GLY A 408 -10.55 7.39 -5.07
CA GLY A 408 -11.62 6.48 -4.70
C GLY A 408 -12.02 6.82 -3.27
N THR A 409 -12.94 7.76 -3.10
CA THR A 409 -13.46 8.15 -1.80
C THR A 409 -14.50 7.14 -1.37
N ASP A 410 -14.08 6.24 -0.49
CA ASP A 410 -14.92 5.80 0.63
C ASP A 410 -15.69 7.01 1.19
N GLY A 411 -17.01 6.88 1.17
CA GLY A 411 -17.95 8.00 1.22
C GLY A 411 -17.72 9.03 2.33
N TYR A 412 -17.95 10.28 1.94
CA TYR A 412 -18.18 11.49 2.76
C TYR A 412 -16.94 12.23 3.31
N SER A 413 -16.38 13.12 2.48
CA SER A 413 -15.82 14.44 2.84
C SER A 413 -15.13 15.02 1.60
N SER A 414 -15.54 16.11 0.98
CA SER A 414 -15.85 17.42 1.54
C SER A 414 -16.72 18.25 0.57
N LEU A 415 -17.85 18.72 1.05
CA LEU A 415 -18.48 19.99 0.65
C LEU A 415 -18.62 20.75 1.98
N ASP A 416 -17.76 21.68 2.36
CA ASP A 416 -17.69 23.05 1.81
C ASP A 416 -17.83 23.26 0.30
#